data_AF-A0A3C0G944-F1
#
_entry.id   AF-A0A3C0G944-F1
#
_cell.length_a   1.000
_cell.length_b   1.000
_cell.length_c   1.000
_cell.angle_alpha   90.00
_cell.angle_beta   90.00
_cell.angle_gamma   90.00
#
_symmetry.space_group_name_H-M   'P 1'
#
loop_
_entity.id
_entity.type
_entity.pdbx_description
1 polymer ?
#
loop_
_entity_poly.entity_id
_entity_poly.type
_entity_poly.pdbx_seq_one_letter_code
_entity_poly.pdbx_strand_id
1 'polypeptide(L)' 'LLAEFAKKQGLSVYIFRPFSGFGEDQDLTYPMPSFVNRIINKVEEFEIWGDGNQVRDFIYIDDIVNATM' A
#
# COMPACT_ATOMS: atom_id res chain seq x y z
N LEU A 1 -20.40 -6.17 -9.68
CA LEU A 1 -20.52 -5.77 -11.10
C LEU A 1 -19.43 -6.39 -11.97
N LEU A 2 -18.16 -5.96 -11.94
CA LEU A 2 -17.12 -6.51 -12.85
C LEU A 2 -16.84 -8.01 -12.64
N ALA A 3 -16.58 -8.46 -11.41
CA ALA A 3 -16.30 -9.86 -11.13
C ALA A 3 -17.48 -10.79 -11.47
N GLU A 4 -18.71 -10.30 -11.28
CA GLU A 4 -19.93 -11.03 -11.61
C GLU A 4 -20.12 -11.14 -13.13
N PHE A 5 -19.85 -10.07 -13.86
CA PHE A 5 -19.83 -10.08 -15.32
C PHE A 5 -18.80 -11.09 -15.86
N ALA A 6 -17.56 -11.06 -15.36
CA ALA A 6 -16.51 -11.99 -15.77
C ALA A 6 -16.88 -13.46 -15.50
N LYS A 7 -17.47 -13.75 -14.33
CA LYS A 7 -18.00 -15.09 -14.02
C LYS A 7 -19.10 -15.53 -15.00
N LYS A 8 -20.01 -14.63 -15.40
CA LYS A 8 -21.04 -14.93 -16.42
C LYS A 8 -20.46 -15.19 -17.80
N GLN A 9 -19.26 -14.69 -18.10
CA GLN A 9 -18.51 -15.02 -19.32
C GLN A 9 -17.71 -16.33 -19.22
N GLY A 10 -17.85 -17.09 -18.12
CA GLY A 10 -17.15 -18.36 -17.91
C GLY A 10 -15.71 -18.23 -17.40
N LEU A 11 -15.28 -17.04 -16.99
CA LEU A 11 -13.94 -16.81 -16.44
C LEU A 11 -13.86 -17.20 -14.97
N SER A 12 -12.75 -17.82 -14.56
CA SER A 12 -12.39 -17.99 -13.15
C SER A 12 -11.87 -16.68 -12.58
N VAL A 13 -12.41 -16.24 -11.45
CA VAL A 13 -12.11 -14.93 -10.85
C VAL A 13 -11.75 -15.08 -9.38
N TYR A 14 -10.58 -14.56 -9.01
CA TYR A 14 -10.15 -14.35 -7.63
C TYR A 14 -10.03 -12.84 -7.35
N ILE A 15 -10.49 -12.39 -6.19
CA ILE A 15 -10.45 -10.98 -5.79
C ILE A 15 -9.53 -10.86 -4.58
N PHE A 16 -8.33 -10.35 -4.80
CA PHE A 16 -7.38 -10.02 -3.76
C PHE A 16 -7.48 -8.53 -3.37
N ARG A 17 -7.41 -8.23 -2.08
CA ARG A 17 -7.51 -6.86 -1.54
C ARG A 17 -6.44 -6.67 -0.45
N PRO A 18 -5.19 -6.38 -0.84
CA PRO A 18 -4.14 -6.13 0.13
C PRO A 18 -4.38 -4.81 0.87
N PHE A 19 -3.85 -4.71 2.08
CA PHE A 19 -3.90 -3.52 2.91
C PHE A 19 -2.53 -2.84 2.95
N SER A 20 -2.54 -1.51 2.89
CA SER A 20 -1.40 -0.58 2.98
C SER A 20 -0.01 -1.19 2.74
N GLY A 21 0.21 -1.74 1.55
CA GLY A 21 1.49 -2.36 1.21
C GLY A 21 2.63 -1.35 1.28
N PHE A 22 3.82 -1.79 1.71
CA PHE A 22 5.04 -0.99 1.66
C PHE A 22 6.26 -1.85 1.28
N GLY A 23 7.28 -1.21 0.69
CA GLY A 23 8.49 -1.88 0.19
C GLY A 23 9.53 -0.87 -0.31
N GLU A 24 10.68 -1.38 -0.72
CA GLU A 24 11.89 -0.61 -1.08
C GLU A 24 11.72 0.26 -2.33
N ASP A 25 10.94 -0.22 -3.29
CA ASP A 25 10.65 0.40 -4.58
C ASP A 25 9.31 1.17 -4.58
N GLN A 26 8.74 1.41 -3.40
CA GLN A 26 7.52 2.18 -3.24
C GLN A 26 7.74 3.67 -3.58
N ASP A 27 6.81 4.22 -4.35
CA ASP A 27 6.83 5.62 -4.79
C ASP A 27 6.74 6.62 -3.61
N LEU A 28 7.39 7.78 -3.74
CA LEU A 28 7.43 8.84 -2.70
C LEU A 28 6.08 9.48 -2.39
N THR A 29 5.04 9.22 -3.18
CA THR A 29 3.65 9.60 -2.87
C THR A 29 3.04 8.79 -1.72
N TYR A 30 3.69 7.68 -1.32
CA TYR A 30 3.28 6.87 -0.18
C TYR A 30 3.98 7.29 1.12
N PRO A 31 3.33 7.11 2.28
CA PRO A 31 3.80 7.67 3.55
C PRO A 31 5.17 7.14 4.00
N MET A 32 5.41 5.83 3.92
CA MET A 32 6.65 5.20 4.39
C MET A 32 7.90 5.74 3.69
N PRO A 33 8.03 5.66 2.35
CA PRO A 33 9.21 6.19 1.66
C PRO A 33 9.28 7.71 1.75
N SER A 34 8.15 8.43 1.76
CA SER A 34 8.13 9.89 1.92
C SER A 34 8.72 10.33 3.27
N PHE A 35 8.33 9.67 4.36
CA PHE A 35 8.84 9.97 5.70
C PHE A 35 10.31 9.64 5.84
N VAL A 36 10.76 8.48 5.34
CA VAL A 36 12.19 8.13 5.32
C VAL A 36 12.99 9.16 4.54
N ASN A 37 12.51 9.58 3.37
CA ASN A 37 13.16 10.61 2.56
C ASN A 37 13.26 11.96 3.32
N ARG A 38 12.21 12.38 4.03
CA ARG A 38 12.24 13.61 4.86
C ARG A 38 13.26 13.53 5.99
N ILE A 39 13.37 12.39 6.66
CA ILE A 39 14.37 12.14 7.71
C ILE A 39 15.79 12.26 7.13
N ILE A 40 16.05 11.57 6.01
CA ILE A 40 17.36 11.57 5.34
C ILE A 40 17.76 13.00 4.94
N ASN A 41 16.83 13.78 4.40
CA ASN A 41 17.07 15.15 3.97
C ASN A 41 17.07 16.17 5.12
N LYS A 42 16.82 15.74 6.37
CA LYS A 42 16.82 16.60 7.57
C LYS A 42 15.98 17.87 7.36
N VAL A 43 14.75 17.69 6.90
CA VAL A 43 13.80 18.79 6.72
C VAL A 43 13.68 19.61 8.01
N GLU A 44 13.59 20.94 7.87
CA GLU A 44 13.48 21.86 9.01
C GLU A 44 12.20 21.63 9.81
N GLU A 45 11.10 21.35 9.10
CA GLU A 45 9.81 20.98 9.69
C GLU A 45 9.39 19.60 9.20
N PHE A 46 9.06 18.72 10.14
CA PHE A 46 8.55 17.39 9.83
C PHE A 46 7.02 17.38 9.85
N GLU A 47 6.42 17.68 8.70
CA GLU A 47 4.96 17.68 8.55
C GLU A 47 4.38 16.27 8.74
N ILE A 48 3.42 16.14 9.66
CA ILE A 48 2.53 14.99 9.79
C ILE A 48 1.19 15.34 9.16
N TRP A 49 0.74 14.53 8.20
CA TRP A 49 -0.56 14.73 7.59
C TRP A 49 -1.68 14.28 8.53
N GLY A 50 -2.45 15.25 9.05
CA GLY A 50 -3.52 15.01 10.02
C GLY A 50 -3.05 15.25 11.46
N ASP A 51 -3.64 14.53 12.42
CA ASP A 51 -3.32 14.65 13.84
C ASP A 51 -2.25 13.66 14.32
N GLY A 52 -1.82 12.74 13.45
CA GLY A 52 -0.81 11.72 13.74
C GLY A 52 -1.37 10.49 14.46
N ASN A 53 -2.67 10.43 14.76
CA ASN A 53 -3.29 9.30 15.45
C ASN A 53 -3.87 8.26 14.47
N GLN A 54 -3.75 8.51 13.16
CA GLN A 54 -4.22 7.56 12.16
C GLN A 54 -3.41 6.26 12.20
N VAL A 55 -4.11 5.14 12.19
CA VAL A 55 -3.52 3.80 12.10
C VAL A 55 -3.74 3.20 10.72
N ARG A 56 -2.83 2.34 10.30
CA ARG A 56 -2.93 1.55 9.07
C ARG A 56 -2.44 0.14 9.36
N ASP A 57 -3.02 -0.82 8.67
CA ASP A 57 -2.50 -2.16 8.57
C ASP A 57 -1.45 -2.17 7.46
N PHE A 58 -0.18 -2.04 7.85
CA PHE A 58 0.96 -2.03 6.93
C PHE A 58 1.47 -3.45 6.75
N ILE A 59 1.50 -3.91 5.51
CA ILE A 59 1.94 -5.25 5.14
C ILE A 59 3.15 -5.11 4.23
N TYR A 60 4.25 -5.80 4.55
CA TYR A 60 5.44 -5.73 3.73
C TYR A 60 5.22 -6.41 2.37
N ILE A 61 5.87 -5.91 1.33
CA ILE A 61 5.61 -6.32 -0.06
C ILE A 61 5.79 -7.82 -0.27
N ASP A 62 6.78 -8.45 0.37
CA ASP A 62 7.02 -9.89 0.25
C ASP A 62 5.85 -10.71 0.80
N ASP A 63 5.22 -10.27 1.89
CA ASP A 63 4.05 -10.96 2.46
C ASP A 63 2.84 -10.86 1.52
N ILE A 64 2.66 -9.71 0.87
CA ILE A 64 1.59 -9.50 -0.12
C ILE A 64 1.80 -10.42 -1.32
N VAL A 65 3.03 -10.48 -1.85
CA VAL A 65 3.37 -11.32 -3.01
C VAL A 65 3.16 -12.79 -2.67
N ASN A 66 3.69 -13.25 -1.52
CA ASN A 66 3.53 -14.62 -1.05
C ASN A 66 2.07 -15.05 -0.88
N ALA A 67 1.16 -14.12 -0.52
CA ALA A 67 -0.26 -14.42 -0.41
C ALA A 67 -0.99 -14.59 -1.76
N THR A 68 -0.34 -14.22 -2.87
CA THR A 68 -0.92 -14.27 -4.23
C THR A 68 -0.36 -15.37 -5.12
N MET A 69 0.68 -16.07 -4.66
CA MET A 69 1.35 -17.17 -5.37
C MET A 69 0.71 -18.53 -5.04
#